data_AF-A0A9P8N446-F1
#
_entry.id   AF-A0A9P8N446-F1
#
_cell.length_a   1.000
_cell.length_b   1.000
_cell.length_c   1.000
_cell.angle_alpha   90.00
_cell.angle_beta   90.00
_cell.angle_gamma   90.00
#
_symmetry.space_group_name_H-M   'P 1'
#
loop_
_entity.id
_entity.type
_entity.pdbx_description
1 polymer ?
#
loop_
_entity_poly.entity_id
_entity_poly.type
_entity_poly.pdbx_seq_one_letter_code
_entity_poly.pdbx_strand_id
1 'polypeptide(L)'
;MPTLQNMPTVAMCEACSGLFTALDKASGKSIREQIRQTGGYRYHRTRRELERGAKLGCPFCSTIASHDDKRPHWYPPEDAEVVVEASFDIDRGVLAFCGRNGLELATEQFIRTSSVHWKLYAPAGDPVSAIIPQTAVLTNFASPQSFIPFCQYLHECLASHQECLGVTPVELPTRLIELSLLGEPETALLQQTQGVTGVYCALSYCWGGPQPFATTIARNMGIRYIWVDSFCIIQDSQDDVRSEMTKMLDMYTRAQFTVSAASASSCNQGFLGRFPDAATDLFKLPVHVGKDIMGSALISKTCWPTVGGRLQPINKRAWTFQESLLAQRLLIFTEMNMLLKCNRGFHSDPAIDIN
;
A
#
# COMPACT_ATOMS: atom_id res chain seq x y z
N MET A 1 17.98 -9.63 -8.90
CA MET A 1 17.34 -9.83 -7.58
C MET A 1 18.40 -10.44 -6.67
N PRO A 2 18.66 -9.91 -5.46
CA PRO A 2 19.36 -10.69 -4.46
C PRO A 2 18.59 -12.00 -4.29
N THR A 3 19.26 -13.14 -4.42
CA THR A 3 18.66 -14.40 -4.01
C THR A 3 18.38 -14.30 -2.51
N LEU A 4 17.29 -14.90 -2.04
CA LEU A 4 16.90 -14.96 -0.62
C LEU A 4 18.04 -15.36 0.33
N GLN A 5 19.04 -16.08 -0.18
CA GLN A 5 20.25 -16.49 0.53
C GLN A 5 21.18 -15.31 0.89
N ASN A 6 21.10 -14.20 0.15
CA ASN A 6 21.94 -13.01 0.32
C ASN A 6 21.22 -11.86 1.03
N MET A 7 19.98 -12.05 1.47
CA MET A 7 19.25 -11.04 2.23
C MET A 7 19.79 -10.98 3.66
N PRO A 8 19.94 -9.78 4.26
CA PRO A 8 20.40 -9.66 5.63
C PRO A 8 19.43 -10.37 6.57
N THR A 9 19.95 -11.32 7.35
CA THR A 9 19.22 -11.86 8.51
C THR A 9 19.05 -10.74 9.51
N VAL A 10 17.83 -10.53 9.99
CA VAL A 10 17.56 -9.47 10.95
C VAL A 10 18.30 -9.78 12.25
N ALA A 11 19.13 -8.84 12.72
CA ALA A 11 19.58 -8.82 14.10
C ALA A 11 18.44 -8.36 15.02
N MET A 12 17.45 -9.24 15.21
CA MET A 12 16.34 -8.98 16.13
C MET A 12 16.84 -9.12 17.57
N CYS A 13 16.42 -8.20 18.44
CA CYS A 13 16.63 -8.41 19.87
C CYS A 13 15.79 -9.59 20.37
N GLU A 14 16.28 -10.27 21.42
CA GLU A 14 15.70 -11.50 21.95
C GLU A 14 14.17 -11.46 22.10
N ALA A 15 13.62 -10.45 22.77
CA ALA A 15 12.16 -10.43 22.94
C ALA A 15 11.38 -10.03 21.67
N CYS A 16 11.98 -9.36 20.68
CA CYS A 16 11.31 -9.23 19.37
C CYS A 16 11.35 -10.54 18.60
N SER A 17 12.45 -11.32 18.70
CA SER A 17 12.54 -12.65 18.08
C SER A 17 11.47 -13.59 18.63
N GLY A 18 11.14 -13.45 19.92
CA GLY A 18 10.06 -14.17 20.60
C GLY A 18 8.64 -13.92 20.02
N LEU A 19 8.42 -12.85 19.24
CA LEU A 19 7.14 -12.59 18.59
C LEU A 19 6.83 -13.59 17.46
N PHE A 20 7.88 -14.22 16.90
CA PHE A 20 7.80 -15.04 15.69
C PHE A 20 8.09 -16.52 15.94
N THR A 21 8.45 -16.87 17.16
CA THR A 21 8.65 -18.26 17.61
C THR A 21 7.35 -18.98 17.97
N ALA A 22 6.24 -18.27 18.11
CA ALA A 22 4.96 -18.81 18.60
C ALA A 22 3.85 -18.90 17.53
N LEU A 23 4.20 -19.11 16.26
CA LEU A 23 3.22 -19.42 15.19
C LEU A 23 2.94 -20.94 15.16
N ASP A 24 2.53 -21.50 16.31
CA ASP A 24 2.47 -22.96 16.51
C ASP A 24 1.07 -23.54 16.25
N LYS A 25 0.99 -24.46 15.27
CA LYS A 25 -0.19 -25.32 14.99
C LYS A 25 -0.53 -26.29 16.13
N ALA A 26 0.30 -26.44 17.17
CA ALA A 26 0.12 -27.42 18.24
C ALA A 26 -1.20 -27.34 19.02
N SER A 27 -1.92 -26.21 18.93
CA SER A 27 -3.23 -26.05 19.58
C SER A 27 -4.43 -26.54 18.73
N GLY A 28 -4.19 -27.04 17.52
CA GLY A 28 -5.27 -27.42 16.58
C GLY A 28 -6.10 -26.24 16.07
N LYS A 29 -5.77 -25.03 16.50
CA LYS A 29 -6.35 -23.77 16.08
C LYS A 29 -5.41 -23.13 15.08
N SER A 30 -5.92 -22.78 13.91
CA SER A 30 -5.20 -21.96 12.92
C SER A 30 -4.65 -20.69 13.58
N ILE A 31 -3.57 -20.09 13.05
CA ILE A 31 -3.05 -18.78 13.49
C ILE A 31 -4.20 -17.75 13.56
N ARG A 32 -5.16 -17.86 12.64
CA ARG A 32 -6.42 -17.10 12.58
C ARG A 32 -7.29 -17.28 13.84
N GLU A 33 -7.37 -18.49 14.40
CA GLU A 33 -8.14 -18.79 15.61
C GLU A 33 -7.38 -18.43 16.89
N GLN A 34 -6.06 -18.57 16.94
CA GLN A 34 -5.26 -18.11 18.08
C GLN A 34 -5.37 -16.59 18.25
N ILE A 35 -5.25 -15.83 17.17
CA ILE A 35 -5.28 -14.36 17.19
C ILE A 35 -6.70 -13.82 17.44
N ARG A 36 -7.74 -14.47 16.87
CA ARG A 36 -9.14 -14.10 17.14
C ARG A 36 -9.56 -14.39 18.58
N GLN A 37 -9.04 -15.45 19.19
CA GLN A 37 -9.42 -15.85 20.55
C GLN A 37 -8.71 -15.04 21.63
N THR A 38 -7.54 -14.48 21.36
CA THR A 38 -6.81 -13.65 22.34
C THR A 38 -7.00 -12.15 22.17
N GLY A 39 -7.60 -11.70 21.05
CA GLY A 39 -7.65 -10.28 20.70
C GLY A 39 -6.23 -9.72 20.53
N GLY A 40 -5.41 -10.40 19.72
CA GLY A 40 -4.00 -10.06 19.47
C GLY A 40 -3.00 -10.68 20.47
N TYR A 41 -1.72 -10.62 20.12
CA TYR A 41 -0.60 -10.94 21.01
C TYR A 41 -0.15 -9.67 21.72
N ARG A 42 -0.17 -9.65 23.06
CA ARG A 42 0.31 -8.51 23.85
C ARG A 42 1.77 -8.68 24.22
N TYR A 43 2.57 -7.71 23.82
CA TYR A 43 3.99 -7.63 24.11
C TYR A 43 4.24 -6.46 25.05
N HIS A 44 4.87 -6.74 26.19
CA HIS A 44 5.12 -5.78 27.26
C HIS A 44 6.61 -5.44 27.30
N ARG A 45 6.95 -4.16 27.22
CA ARG A 45 8.33 -3.67 27.37
C ARG A 45 8.37 -2.27 27.92
N THR A 46 9.47 -1.89 28.55
CA THR A 46 9.74 -0.48 28.84
C THR A 46 10.20 0.27 27.60
N ARG A 47 9.95 1.58 27.54
CA ARG A 47 10.51 2.45 26.51
C ARG A 47 12.03 2.31 26.39
N ARG A 48 12.74 2.26 27.51
CA ARG A 48 14.20 2.08 27.56
C ARG A 48 14.67 0.82 26.83
N GLU A 49 13.93 -0.28 26.95
CA GLU A 49 14.23 -1.53 26.26
C GLU A 49 13.95 -1.47 24.76
N LEU A 50 12.92 -0.73 24.35
CA LEU A 50 12.66 -0.46 22.93
C LEU A 50 13.78 0.40 22.33
N GLU A 51 14.15 1.50 22.97
CA GLU A 51 15.24 2.36 22.50
C GLU A 51 16.58 1.64 22.48
N ARG A 52 16.86 0.79 23.47
CA ARG A 52 18.06 -0.07 23.47
C ARG A 52 18.05 -1.01 22.27
N GLY A 53 16.93 -1.68 22.00
CA GLY A 53 16.79 -2.55 20.83
C GLY A 53 16.97 -1.79 19.52
N ALA A 54 16.45 -0.57 19.41
CA ALA A 54 16.61 0.29 18.25
C ALA A 54 18.09 0.71 18.04
N LYS A 55 18.78 1.10 19.11
CA LYS A 55 20.23 1.40 19.10
C LYS A 55 21.09 0.21 18.69
N LEU A 56 20.63 -1.01 19.02
CA LEU A 56 21.27 -2.27 18.60
C LEU A 56 20.89 -2.72 17.18
N GLY A 57 20.08 -1.94 16.46
CA GLY A 57 19.73 -2.21 15.07
C GLY A 57 18.52 -3.10 14.86
N CYS A 58 17.73 -3.40 15.90
CA CYS A 58 16.50 -4.18 15.72
C CYS A 58 15.45 -3.36 14.95
N PRO A 59 15.04 -3.78 13.73
CA PRO A 59 14.18 -2.95 12.88
C PRO A 59 12.75 -2.81 13.42
N PHE A 60 12.27 -3.76 14.22
CA PHE A 60 10.99 -3.63 14.93
C PHE A 60 11.05 -2.54 15.99
N CYS A 61 12.05 -2.61 16.89
CA CYS A 61 12.28 -1.58 17.89
C CYS A 61 12.49 -0.21 17.26
N SER A 62 13.31 -0.10 16.20
CA SER A 62 13.54 1.16 15.49
C SER A 62 12.27 1.72 14.86
N THR A 63 11.40 0.86 14.33
CA THR A 63 10.14 1.31 13.72
C THR A 63 9.15 1.80 14.78
N ILE A 64 9.09 1.15 15.94
CA ILE A 64 8.26 1.59 17.07
C ILE A 64 8.81 2.91 17.65
N ALA A 65 10.11 2.96 17.97
CA ALA A 65 10.75 4.14 18.57
C ALA A 65 10.73 5.38 17.65
N SER A 66 10.97 5.23 16.35
CA SER A 66 10.91 6.35 15.39
C SER A 66 9.49 6.91 15.19
N HIS A 67 8.46 6.17 15.62
CA HIS A 67 7.09 6.66 15.63
C HIS A 67 6.86 7.65 16.78
N ASP A 68 7.53 7.45 17.93
CA ASP A 68 7.45 8.29 19.12
C ASP A 68 8.21 9.62 18.96
N ASP A 69 9.34 9.61 18.25
CA ASP A 69 10.18 10.81 18.02
C ASP A 69 9.45 11.94 17.26
N LYS A 70 8.39 11.61 16.51
CA LYS A 70 7.57 12.60 15.81
C LYS A 70 6.58 13.33 16.74
N ARG A 71 6.55 13.01 18.03
CA ARG A 71 5.58 13.54 19.02
C ARG A 71 6.26 13.93 20.35
N PRO A 72 7.07 15.00 20.37
CA PRO A 72 7.86 15.39 21.55
C PRO A 72 7.03 15.73 22.80
N HIS A 73 5.75 16.11 22.66
CA HIS A 73 4.87 16.45 23.78
C HIS A 73 4.22 15.24 24.47
N TRP A 74 4.44 14.03 23.94
CA TRP A 74 3.86 12.78 24.44
C TRP A 74 4.96 11.81 24.85
N TYR A 75 6.08 12.35 25.38
CA TYR A 75 7.25 11.59 25.75
C TYR A 75 7.03 10.97 27.15
N PRO A 76 6.82 9.66 27.23
CA PRO A 76 6.67 9.00 28.52
C PRO A 76 8.03 8.86 29.20
N PRO A 77 8.04 8.60 30.52
CA PRO A 77 9.24 8.17 31.24
C PRO A 77 9.93 6.97 30.57
N GLU A 78 11.24 6.85 30.71
CA GLU A 78 12.02 5.75 30.12
C GLU A 78 11.58 4.37 30.63
N ASP A 79 11.09 4.31 31.86
CA ASP A 79 10.58 3.14 32.56
C ASP A 79 9.09 2.88 32.31
N ALA A 80 8.40 3.76 31.59
CA ALA A 80 7.00 3.55 31.25
C ALA A 80 6.82 2.27 30.44
N GLU A 81 5.81 1.50 30.84
CA GLU A 81 5.41 0.30 30.13
C GLU A 81 4.78 0.68 28.79
N VAL A 82 5.27 0.04 27.73
CA VAL A 82 4.78 0.09 26.36
C VAL A 82 4.19 -1.27 26.05
N VAL A 83 2.87 -1.29 25.86
CA VAL A 83 2.13 -2.49 25.44
C VAL A 83 1.88 -2.42 23.94
N VAL A 84 2.43 -3.39 23.21
CA VAL A 84 2.22 -3.53 21.77
C VAL A 84 1.31 -4.73 21.53
N GLU A 85 0.17 -4.51 20.89
CA GLU A 85 -0.69 -5.60 20.43
C GLU A 85 -0.37 -5.93 18.97
N ALA A 86 0.04 -7.16 18.71
CA ALA A 86 0.24 -7.66 17.36
C ALA A 86 -1.00 -8.44 16.90
N SER A 87 -1.43 -8.19 15.67
CA SER A 87 -2.48 -8.92 14.98
C SER A 87 -1.97 -9.33 13.60
N PHE A 88 -2.35 -10.52 13.13
CA PHE A 88 -1.95 -11.04 11.83
C PHE A 88 -3.19 -11.35 11.00
N ASP A 89 -3.28 -10.70 9.84
CA ASP A 89 -4.23 -11.04 8.80
C ASP A 89 -3.53 -11.98 7.82
N ILE A 90 -3.77 -13.28 8.02
CA ILE A 90 -3.18 -14.35 7.20
C ILE A 90 -3.66 -14.29 5.75
N ASP A 91 -4.91 -13.91 5.53
CA ASP A 91 -5.52 -13.85 4.19
C ASP A 91 -4.84 -12.73 3.38
N ARG A 92 -4.41 -11.65 4.05
CA ARG A 92 -3.71 -10.52 3.44
C ARG A 92 -2.18 -10.57 3.55
N GLY A 93 -1.62 -11.51 4.33
CA GLY A 93 -0.18 -11.55 4.63
C GLY A 93 0.32 -10.34 5.41
N VAL A 94 -0.54 -9.74 6.24
CA VAL A 94 -0.24 -8.49 6.94
C VAL A 94 -0.09 -8.75 8.42
N LEU A 95 1.05 -8.35 8.98
CA LEU A 95 1.26 -8.23 10.40
C LEU A 95 1.07 -6.76 10.80
N ALA A 96 0.04 -6.51 11.61
CA ALA A 96 -0.28 -5.21 12.14
C ALA A 96 0.06 -5.16 13.63
N PHE A 97 0.89 -4.20 14.02
CA PHE A 97 1.11 -3.85 15.41
C PHE A 97 0.27 -2.61 15.72
N CYS A 98 -0.69 -2.77 16.60
CA CYS A 98 -1.54 -1.71 17.14
C CYS A 98 -1.24 -1.63 18.64
N GLY A 99 -0.96 -0.48 19.21
CA GLY A 99 -1.14 -0.38 20.67
C GLY A 99 -2.63 -0.33 20.97
N ARG A 100 -3.10 -0.97 22.04
CA ARG A 100 -4.56 -1.15 22.29
C ARG A 100 -5.31 0.19 22.46
N ASN A 101 -4.60 1.32 22.70
CA ASN A 101 -5.10 2.70 22.55
C ASN A 101 -4.17 3.62 21.70
N GLY A 102 -3.57 3.10 20.62
CA GLY A 102 -2.33 3.68 20.07
C GLY A 102 -1.16 3.25 20.95
N LEU A 103 0.07 3.66 20.67
CA LEU A 103 1.18 3.39 21.60
C LEU A 103 0.78 3.91 22.98
N GLU A 104 0.32 3.00 23.85
CA GLU A 104 -0.37 3.36 25.07
C GLU A 104 0.66 3.68 26.11
N LEU A 105 0.86 4.96 26.32
CA LEU A 105 1.50 5.44 27.51
C LEU A 105 0.35 5.97 28.33
N ALA A 106 0.13 5.34 29.47
CA ALA A 106 -0.96 5.66 30.37
C ALA A 106 -0.90 7.14 30.76
N THR A 107 -1.63 7.98 30.02
CA THR A 107 -2.17 9.24 30.48
C THR A 107 -3.55 9.39 29.84
N GLU A 108 -4.55 9.52 30.71
CA GLU A 108 -5.95 9.57 30.37
C GLU A 108 -6.25 10.71 29.40
N GLN A 109 -7.14 10.45 28.43
CA GLN A 109 -7.76 11.38 27.48
C GLN A 109 -7.06 11.48 26.10
N PHE A 110 -7.81 11.02 25.09
CA PHE A 110 -7.59 11.00 23.63
C PHE A 110 -7.04 9.70 23.00
N ILE A 111 -7.94 9.00 22.28
CA ILE A 111 -7.64 7.81 21.49
C ILE A 111 -7.16 8.24 20.09
N ARG A 112 -5.89 7.99 19.76
CA ARG A 112 -5.41 7.95 18.37
C ARG A 112 -4.49 6.75 18.17
N THR A 113 -5.04 5.71 17.53
CA THR A 113 -4.31 4.48 17.20
C THR A 113 -3.29 4.73 16.08
N SER A 114 -2.00 4.67 16.39
CA SER A 114 -0.96 4.49 15.37
C SER A 114 -0.70 3.00 15.16
N SER A 115 -0.96 2.50 13.96
CA SER A 115 -0.67 1.11 13.58
C SER A 115 0.55 1.06 12.66
N VAL A 116 1.49 0.18 12.98
CA VAL A 116 2.61 -0.16 12.10
C VAL A 116 2.29 -1.47 11.42
N HIS A 117 2.31 -1.46 10.09
CA HIS A 117 2.01 -2.64 9.31
C HIS A 117 3.25 -3.13 8.57
N TRP A 118 3.39 -4.44 8.56
CA TRP A 118 4.41 -5.15 7.83
C TRP A 118 3.75 -6.20 6.93
N LYS A 119 4.22 -6.33 5.71
CA LYS A 119 3.83 -7.43 4.82
C LYS A 119 4.81 -8.57 5.00
N LEU A 120 4.30 -9.79 5.07
CA LEU A 120 5.08 -11.00 5.07
C LEU A 120 4.98 -11.68 3.71
N TYR A 121 6.07 -12.29 3.30
CA TYR A 121 6.17 -13.04 2.07
C TYR A 121 6.84 -14.38 2.35
N ALA A 122 6.28 -15.46 1.82
CA ALA A 122 6.83 -16.79 1.88
C ALA A 122 7.61 -17.11 0.61
N PRO A 123 8.92 -17.31 0.68
CA PRO A 123 9.69 -17.78 -0.46
C PRO A 123 9.07 -19.05 -1.07
N ALA A 124 9.02 -19.11 -2.40
CA ALA A 124 8.58 -20.33 -3.07
C ALA A 124 9.44 -21.53 -2.65
N GLY A 125 8.78 -22.63 -2.25
CA GLY A 125 9.42 -23.85 -1.75
C GLY A 125 9.83 -23.82 -0.27
N ASP A 126 9.67 -22.69 0.44
CA ASP A 126 9.88 -22.63 1.89
C ASP A 126 8.64 -23.16 2.63
N PRO A 127 8.79 -23.90 3.75
CA PRO A 127 7.65 -24.38 4.54
C PRO A 127 6.65 -23.30 4.95
N VAL A 128 7.08 -22.04 5.08
CA VAL A 128 6.21 -20.90 5.41
C VAL A 128 5.15 -20.63 4.34
N SER A 129 5.38 -21.05 3.10
CA SER A 129 4.42 -20.90 1.98
C SER A 129 3.12 -21.68 2.19
N ALA A 130 3.12 -22.68 3.07
CA ALA A 130 1.91 -23.38 3.49
C ALA A 130 1.00 -22.54 4.41
N ILE A 131 1.50 -21.41 4.93
CA ILE A 131 0.82 -20.55 5.90
C ILE A 131 0.60 -19.15 5.33
N ILE A 132 1.62 -18.57 4.69
CA ILE A 132 1.58 -17.20 4.18
C ILE A 132 1.40 -17.29 2.66
N PRO A 133 0.23 -16.85 2.13
CA PRO A 133 -0.09 -17.04 0.72
C PRO A 133 0.70 -16.13 -0.23
N GLN A 134 1.31 -15.05 0.26
CA GLN A 134 2.09 -14.12 -0.55
C GLN A 134 3.48 -14.68 -0.80
N THR A 135 3.84 -15.00 -2.05
CA THR A 135 5.07 -15.77 -2.32
C THR A 135 6.26 -14.98 -2.85
N ALA A 136 6.05 -13.72 -3.22
CA ALA A 136 7.10 -12.87 -3.77
C ALA A 136 6.98 -11.44 -3.27
N VAL A 137 8.06 -10.68 -3.40
CA VAL A 137 8.02 -9.23 -3.17
C VAL A 137 7.87 -8.57 -4.52
N LEU A 138 6.88 -7.70 -4.64
CA LEU A 138 6.72 -6.93 -5.86
C LEU A 138 7.84 -5.90 -5.95
N THR A 139 8.75 -6.15 -6.89
CA THR A 139 10.02 -5.43 -7.02
C THR A 139 10.08 -4.55 -8.25
N ASN A 140 9.00 -4.47 -9.03
CA ASN A 140 8.90 -3.56 -10.16
C ASN A 140 7.45 -3.10 -10.39
N PHE A 141 7.12 -1.87 -9.99
CA PHE A 141 5.77 -1.32 -10.16
C PHE A 141 5.42 -1.06 -11.63
N ALA A 142 6.40 -1.05 -12.53
CA ALA A 142 6.18 -0.84 -13.96
C ALA A 142 5.91 -2.15 -14.74
N SER A 143 6.21 -3.33 -14.18
CA SER A 143 6.04 -4.57 -14.95
C SER A 143 4.55 -4.91 -15.15
N PRO A 144 4.14 -5.42 -16.32
CA PRO A 144 2.75 -5.85 -16.54
C PRO A 144 2.27 -6.87 -15.51
N GLN A 145 3.15 -7.76 -15.05
CA GLN A 145 2.84 -8.78 -14.04
C GLN A 145 2.38 -8.17 -12.72
N SER A 146 2.92 -7.00 -12.36
CA SER A 146 2.54 -6.28 -11.14
C SER A 146 1.10 -5.80 -11.15
N PHE A 147 0.46 -5.70 -12.32
CA PHE A 147 -0.93 -5.25 -12.46
C PHE A 147 -1.94 -6.39 -12.48
N ILE A 148 -1.53 -7.65 -12.68
CA ILE A 148 -2.43 -8.82 -12.72
C ILE A 148 -3.37 -8.87 -11.49
N PRO A 149 -2.86 -8.74 -10.25
CA PRO A 149 -3.73 -8.75 -9.08
C PRO A 149 -4.69 -7.57 -9.04
N PHE A 150 -4.23 -6.39 -9.46
CA PHE A 150 -5.03 -5.18 -9.44
C PHE A 150 -6.14 -5.22 -10.49
N CYS A 151 -5.91 -5.86 -11.64
CA CYS A 151 -6.95 -6.19 -12.61
C CYS A 151 -8.01 -7.12 -12.00
N GLN A 152 -7.60 -8.15 -11.25
CA GLN A 152 -8.53 -9.06 -10.56
C GLN A 152 -9.34 -8.33 -9.50
N TYR A 153 -8.71 -7.53 -8.63
CA TYR A 153 -9.40 -6.75 -7.62
C TYR A 153 -10.33 -5.70 -8.21
N LEU A 154 -9.93 -5.06 -9.30
CA LEU A 154 -10.78 -4.13 -10.03
C LEU A 154 -12.01 -4.86 -10.59
N HIS A 155 -11.81 -6.03 -11.20
CA HIS A 155 -12.90 -6.86 -11.73
C HIS A 155 -13.87 -7.32 -10.63
N GLU A 156 -13.36 -7.84 -9.52
CA GLU A 156 -14.17 -8.24 -8.36
C GLU A 156 -14.99 -7.06 -7.82
N CYS A 157 -14.35 -5.89 -7.69
CA CYS A 157 -15.01 -4.67 -7.24
C CYS A 157 -16.11 -4.20 -8.20
N LEU A 158 -15.88 -4.29 -9.51
CA LEU A 158 -16.87 -3.94 -10.53
C LEU A 158 -18.04 -4.91 -10.58
N ALA A 159 -17.81 -6.19 -10.27
CA ALA A 159 -18.81 -7.26 -10.40
C ALA A 159 -19.64 -7.48 -9.12
N SER A 160 -19.08 -7.25 -7.93
CA SER A 160 -19.66 -7.75 -6.69
C SER A 160 -19.87 -6.71 -5.58
N HIS A 161 -19.20 -5.56 -5.62
CA HIS A 161 -19.29 -4.58 -4.53
C HIS A 161 -20.52 -3.69 -4.71
N GLN A 162 -21.54 -3.89 -3.86
CA GLN A 162 -22.78 -3.10 -3.89
C GLN A 162 -22.56 -1.63 -3.47
N GLU A 163 -21.51 -1.37 -2.69
CA GLU A 163 -21.11 -0.04 -2.25
C GLU A 163 -20.36 0.76 -3.32
N CYS A 164 -19.99 0.11 -4.44
CA CYS A 164 -19.22 0.71 -5.52
C CYS A 164 -20.08 0.87 -6.78
N LEU A 165 -19.86 1.95 -7.54
CA LEU A 165 -20.52 2.13 -8.83
C LEU A 165 -20.04 1.05 -9.82
N GLY A 166 -20.98 0.29 -10.39
CA GLY A 166 -20.71 -0.80 -11.33
C GLY A 166 -20.30 -0.36 -12.74
N VAL A 167 -20.11 -1.33 -13.63
CA VAL A 167 -19.73 -1.11 -15.04
C VAL A 167 -20.85 -0.39 -15.78
N THR A 168 -20.69 0.89 -16.07
CA THR A 168 -21.51 1.60 -17.04
C THR A 168 -20.62 2.48 -17.91
N PRO A 169 -20.68 2.36 -19.25
CA PRO A 169 -20.13 3.38 -20.12
C PRO A 169 -20.71 4.74 -19.72
N VAL A 170 -19.84 5.69 -19.47
CA VAL A 170 -20.21 7.06 -19.12
C VAL A 170 -19.98 7.94 -20.32
N GLU A 171 -20.70 9.04 -20.42
CA GLU A 171 -20.33 10.13 -21.33
C GLU A 171 -18.90 10.55 -21.01
N LEU A 172 -18.03 10.45 -22.00
CA LEU A 172 -16.61 10.70 -21.83
C LEU A 172 -16.36 12.21 -21.62
N PRO A 173 -15.36 12.58 -20.79
CA PRO A 173 -14.88 13.95 -20.68
C PRO A 173 -14.64 14.62 -22.03
N THR A 174 -14.82 15.94 -22.11
CA THR A 174 -14.73 16.70 -23.38
C THR A 174 -13.44 16.41 -24.14
N ARG A 175 -12.32 16.21 -23.41
CA ARG A 175 -11.04 15.78 -23.96
C ARG A 175 -10.43 14.67 -23.11
N LEU A 176 -9.79 13.72 -23.78
CA LEU A 176 -9.05 12.61 -23.18
C LEU A 176 -7.78 12.35 -23.96
N ILE A 177 -6.80 11.71 -23.35
CA ILE A 177 -5.68 11.13 -24.07
C ILE A 177 -6.06 9.69 -24.42
N GLU A 178 -6.19 9.40 -25.71
CA GLU A 178 -6.30 8.04 -26.22
C GLU A 178 -4.91 7.39 -26.24
N LEU A 179 -4.84 6.19 -25.70
CA LEU A 179 -3.66 5.35 -25.59
C LEU A 179 -3.82 4.11 -26.46
N SER A 180 -2.73 3.63 -27.04
CA SER A 180 -2.71 2.29 -27.62
C SER A 180 -2.76 1.20 -26.53
N LEU A 181 -3.31 0.03 -26.83
CA LEU A 181 -3.37 -1.10 -25.88
C LEU A 181 -2.06 -1.89 -25.85
N LEU A 182 -1.88 -2.75 -24.84
CA LEU A 182 -0.73 -3.66 -24.80
C LEU A 182 -0.66 -4.51 -26.08
N GLY A 183 0.52 -4.57 -26.71
CA GLY A 183 0.74 -5.24 -27.99
C GLY A 183 0.62 -4.33 -29.22
N GLU A 184 0.06 -3.13 -29.08
CA GLU A 184 0.04 -2.10 -30.12
C GLU A 184 1.28 -1.18 -29.99
N PRO A 185 1.75 -0.53 -31.09
CA PRO A 185 2.78 0.50 -31.02
C PRO A 185 2.41 1.60 -30.02
N GLU A 186 3.36 2.05 -29.20
CA GLU A 186 3.07 3.05 -28.17
C GLU A 186 2.66 4.39 -28.77
N THR A 187 1.41 4.78 -28.53
CA THR A 187 0.86 6.06 -28.95
C THR A 187 0.05 6.68 -27.83
N ALA A 188 0.07 8.01 -27.77
CA ALA A 188 -0.74 8.82 -26.87
C ALA A 188 -1.22 10.06 -27.63
N LEU A 189 -2.52 10.17 -27.86
CA LEU A 189 -3.13 11.21 -28.68
C LEU A 189 -4.21 11.95 -27.89
N LEU A 190 -4.12 13.28 -27.81
CA LEU A 190 -5.20 14.08 -27.25
C LEU A 190 -6.39 14.07 -28.23
N GLN A 191 -7.56 13.65 -27.76
CA GLN A 191 -8.78 13.55 -28.54
C GLN A 191 -9.92 14.33 -27.90
N GLN A 192 -10.75 14.94 -28.75
CA GLN A 192 -12.06 15.43 -28.37
C GLN A 192 -13.07 14.30 -28.51
N THR A 193 -13.82 14.03 -27.46
CA THR A 193 -14.69 12.85 -27.38
C THR A 193 -16.06 13.08 -28.00
N GLN A 194 -16.47 14.34 -28.18
CA GLN A 194 -17.76 14.74 -28.76
C GLN A 194 -18.97 14.05 -28.09
N GLY A 195 -18.89 13.78 -26.79
CA GLY A 195 -19.97 13.13 -26.02
C GLY A 195 -20.12 11.63 -26.27
N VAL A 196 -19.13 10.98 -26.91
CA VAL A 196 -19.08 9.52 -27.02
C VAL A 196 -19.08 8.89 -25.62
N THR A 197 -19.72 7.73 -25.50
CA THR A 197 -19.71 6.96 -24.26
C THR A 197 -18.57 5.96 -24.24
N GLY A 198 -17.98 5.74 -23.07
CA GLY A 198 -16.87 4.82 -22.93
C GLY A 198 -16.40 4.67 -21.50
N VAL A 199 -15.20 4.11 -21.37
CA VAL A 199 -14.53 3.88 -20.09
C VAL A 199 -13.18 4.61 -20.12
N TYR A 200 -12.90 5.36 -19.08
CA TYR A 200 -11.62 6.05 -18.91
C TYR A 200 -11.13 5.90 -17.47
N CYS A 201 -9.84 6.12 -17.28
CA CYS A 201 -9.26 6.33 -15.96
C CYS A 201 -8.81 7.79 -15.81
N ALA A 202 -8.75 8.28 -14.57
CA ALA A 202 -8.28 9.63 -14.29
C ALA A 202 -6.89 9.61 -13.65
N LEU A 203 -6.16 10.69 -13.82
CA LEU A 203 -4.89 10.93 -13.15
C LEU A 203 -5.07 11.90 -12.00
N SER A 204 -4.58 11.53 -10.82
CA SER A 204 -4.49 12.42 -9.67
C SER A 204 -3.07 12.92 -9.54
N TYR A 205 -2.90 14.24 -9.73
CA TYR A 205 -1.64 14.99 -9.75
C TYR A 205 -0.68 14.64 -10.89
N CYS A 206 -0.15 15.62 -11.64
CA CYS A 206 0.75 15.33 -12.77
C CYS A 206 2.18 14.96 -12.36
N TRP A 207 2.76 14.02 -13.11
CA TRP A 207 4.16 13.62 -13.14
C TRP A 207 4.73 13.70 -14.57
N GLY A 208 6.04 13.82 -14.67
CA GLY A 208 6.70 14.51 -15.77
C GLY A 208 8.21 14.71 -15.51
N GLY A 209 8.92 13.61 -15.27
CA GLY A 209 10.37 13.50 -15.49
C GLY A 209 10.63 12.35 -16.48
N PRO A 210 11.86 12.14 -16.97
CA PRO A 210 12.18 10.98 -17.79
C PRO A 210 11.79 9.68 -17.06
N GLN A 211 10.74 9.02 -17.54
CA GLN A 211 10.32 7.71 -17.05
C GLN A 211 10.63 6.70 -18.14
N PRO A 212 11.15 5.51 -17.79
CA PRO A 212 11.30 4.45 -18.77
C PRO A 212 9.94 4.05 -19.38
N PHE A 213 8.83 4.36 -18.70
CA PHE A 213 7.50 4.17 -19.23
C PHE A 213 6.51 5.27 -18.81
N ALA A 214 5.89 5.92 -19.79
CA ALA A 214 4.74 6.80 -19.63
C ALA A 214 3.50 6.02 -20.09
N THR A 215 2.30 6.25 -19.56
CA THR A 215 1.03 5.58 -19.98
C THR A 215 0.85 4.09 -19.60
N THR A 216 1.90 3.39 -19.15
CA THR A 216 1.90 1.96 -18.80
C THR A 216 0.79 1.50 -17.87
N ILE A 217 0.38 2.34 -16.91
CA ILE A 217 -0.61 1.94 -15.92
C ILE A 217 -1.97 1.71 -16.58
N ALA A 218 -2.42 2.68 -17.37
CA ALA A 218 -3.68 2.55 -18.09
C ALA A 218 -3.62 1.36 -19.06
N ARG A 219 -2.52 1.20 -19.79
CA ARG A 219 -2.32 0.09 -20.73
C ARG A 219 -2.32 -1.29 -20.04
N ASN A 220 -1.59 -1.42 -18.93
CA ASN A 220 -1.52 -2.64 -18.13
C ASN A 220 -2.85 -3.00 -17.46
N MET A 221 -3.67 -2.00 -17.18
CA MET A 221 -5.04 -2.17 -16.65
C MET A 221 -6.10 -2.26 -17.77
N GLY A 222 -5.70 -2.30 -19.05
CA GLY A 222 -6.61 -2.45 -20.19
C GLY A 222 -7.44 -1.21 -20.54
N ILE A 223 -7.01 -0.01 -20.14
CA ILE A 223 -7.73 1.24 -20.36
C ILE A 223 -7.16 2.01 -21.54
N ARG A 224 -8.03 2.33 -22.51
CA ARG A 224 -7.70 3.08 -23.71
C ARG A 224 -7.69 4.59 -23.48
N TYR A 225 -8.51 5.11 -22.58
CA TYR A 225 -8.63 6.57 -22.38
C TYR A 225 -8.18 6.99 -20.99
N ILE A 226 -7.32 8.00 -20.92
CA ILE A 226 -6.86 8.61 -19.67
C ILE A 226 -7.19 10.09 -19.65
N TRP A 227 -7.75 10.56 -18.54
CA TRP A 227 -7.99 11.97 -18.27
C TRP A 227 -6.88 12.54 -17.39
N VAL A 228 -6.28 13.65 -17.81
CA VAL A 228 -5.23 14.36 -17.08
C VAL A 228 -5.54 15.84 -17.12
N ASP A 229 -5.78 16.47 -15.97
CA ASP A 229 -6.15 17.89 -15.87
C ASP A 229 -5.27 18.83 -16.71
N SER A 230 -3.96 18.66 -16.65
CA SER A 230 -2.98 19.54 -17.30
C SER A 230 -2.93 19.39 -18.82
N PHE A 231 -3.50 18.32 -19.38
CA PHE A 231 -3.57 18.08 -20.83
C PHE A 231 -5.00 18.15 -21.39
N CYS A 232 -5.99 17.77 -20.59
CA CYS A 232 -7.39 17.70 -20.99
C CYS A 232 -8.14 19.03 -20.75
N ILE A 233 -7.54 19.98 -20.01
CA ILE A 233 -8.05 21.34 -19.82
C ILE A 233 -7.10 22.31 -20.53
N ILE A 234 -7.68 23.24 -21.31
CA ILE A 234 -6.91 24.29 -22.00
C ILE A 234 -6.54 25.36 -20.97
N GLN A 235 -5.34 25.24 -20.41
CA GLN A 235 -4.87 26.08 -19.29
C GLN A 235 -4.86 27.57 -19.61
N ASP A 236 -4.64 27.94 -20.87
CA ASP A 236 -4.59 29.33 -21.32
C ASP A 236 -5.98 29.97 -21.53
N SER A 237 -7.06 29.19 -21.43
CA SER A 237 -8.44 29.66 -21.59
C SER A 237 -9.17 29.65 -20.26
N GLN A 238 -9.40 30.83 -19.67
CA GLN A 238 -10.15 30.93 -18.42
C GLN A 238 -11.57 30.37 -18.52
N ASP A 239 -12.21 30.49 -19.68
CA ASP A 239 -13.57 29.98 -19.88
C ASP A 239 -13.57 28.44 -19.95
N ASP A 240 -12.56 27.84 -20.58
CA ASP A 240 -12.41 26.38 -20.60
C ASP A 240 -12.06 25.84 -19.21
N VAL A 241 -11.13 26.50 -18.49
CA VAL A 241 -10.79 26.16 -17.11
C VAL A 241 -12.04 26.21 -16.22
N ARG A 242 -12.83 27.28 -16.27
CA ARG A 242 -14.08 27.38 -15.49
C ARG A 242 -15.06 26.28 -15.86
N SER A 243 -15.27 26.03 -17.14
CA SER A 243 -16.18 25.00 -17.64
C SER A 243 -15.76 23.61 -17.13
N GLU A 244 -14.48 23.24 -17.27
CA GLU A 244 -13.98 21.93 -16.82
C GLU A 244 -13.94 21.82 -15.30
N MET A 245 -13.63 22.91 -14.57
CA MET A 245 -13.68 22.93 -13.11
C MET A 245 -15.07 22.59 -12.56
N THR A 246 -16.15 23.04 -13.22
CA THR A 246 -17.52 22.67 -12.81
C THR A 246 -17.82 21.18 -12.98
N LYS A 247 -17.08 20.49 -13.87
CA LYS A 247 -17.23 19.06 -14.15
C LYS A 247 -16.27 18.17 -13.35
N MET A 248 -15.32 18.74 -12.59
CA MET A 248 -14.31 17.99 -11.83
C MET A 248 -14.90 16.90 -10.94
N LEU A 249 -16.09 17.15 -10.37
CA LEU A 249 -16.83 16.16 -9.62
C LEU A 249 -17.11 14.91 -10.46
N ASP A 250 -17.73 15.09 -11.62
CA ASP A 250 -18.03 14.01 -12.56
C ASP A 250 -16.75 13.34 -13.08
N MET A 251 -15.69 14.09 -13.36
CA MET A 251 -14.42 13.56 -13.89
C MET A 251 -13.82 12.46 -13.02
N TYR A 252 -13.77 12.65 -11.70
CA TYR A 252 -13.19 11.66 -10.79
C TYR A 252 -14.18 10.60 -10.32
N THR A 253 -15.45 10.97 -10.13
CA THR A 253 -16.51 10.03 -9.69
C THR A 253 -16.89 9.00 -10.75
N ARG A 254 -16.83 9.37 -12.04
CA ARG A 254 -17.20 8.51 -13.17
C ARG A 254 -16.02 7.76 -13.81
N ALA A 255 -14.78 8.11 -13.43
CA ALA A 255 -13.61 7.34 -13.85
C ALA A 255 -13.69 5.92 -13.29
N GLN A 256 -13.32 4.92 -14.09
CA GLN A 256 -13.34 3.52 -13.63
C GLN A 256 -12.41 3.33 -12.43
N PHE A 257 -11.26 3.98 -12.49
CA PHE A 257 -10.36 4.21 -11.37
C PHE A 257 -9.56 5.50 -11.58
N THR A 258 -9.01 6.02 -10.50
CA THR A 258 -8.06 7.12 -10.50
C THR A 258 -6.69 6.62 -10.09
N VAL A 259 -5.65 7.00 -10.80
CA VAL A 259 -4.26 6.69 -10.44
C VAL A 259 -3.73 7.81 -9.56
N SER A 260 -3.17 7.45 -8.41
CA SER A 260 -2.57 8.39 -7.46
C SER A 260 -1.07 8.09 -7.32
N ALA A 261 -0.23 8.99 -7.82
CA ALA A 261 1.22 8.93 -7.64
C ALA A 261 1.62 9.46 -6.26
N ALA A 262 1.22 8.73 -5.20
CA ALA A 262 1.33 9.23 -3.84
C ALA A 262 2.77 9.56 -3.40
N SER A 263 3.73 8.75 -3.85
CA SER A 263 5.17 8.90 -3.54
C SER A 263 5.88 10.01 -4.29
N ALA A 264 5.30 10.56 -5.37
CA ALA A 264 5.93 11.62 -6.14
C ALA A 264 5.79 12.98 -5.45
N SER A 265 6.90 13.64 -5.14
CA SER A 265 6.87 14.94 -4.46
C SER A 265 6.70 16.13 -5.41
N SER A 266 6.94 15.93 -6.71
CA SER A 266 6.79 16.95 -7.75
C SER A 266 6.46 16.30 -9.08
N CYS A 267 5.98 17.09 -10.05
CA CYS A 267 5.79 16.60 -11.40
C CYS A 267 7.09 16.06 -12.00
N ASN A 268 8.28 16.59 -11.69
CA ASN A 268 9.53 16.12 -12.29
C ASN A 268 10.04 14.75 -11.79
N GLN A 269 9.25 14.03 -10.97
CA GLN A 269 9.64 12.75 -10.38
C GLN A 269 8.79 11.59 -10.89
N GLY A 270 9.43 10.42 -10.97
CA GLY A 270 8.75 9.15 -11.18
C GLY A 270 8.25 8.51 -9.89
N PHE A 271 7.28 7.62 -10.02
CA PHE A 271 6.74 6.83 -8.90
C PHE A 271 6.73 5.32 -9.20
N LEU A 272 7.10 4.91 -10.42
CA LEU A 272 7.18 3.51 -10.83
C LEU A 272 8.54 2.86 -10.55
N GLY A 273 9.57 3.67 -10.31
CA GLY A 273 10.96 3.22 -10.16
C GLY A 273 11.47 3.12 -8.73
N ARG A 274 10.63 3.34 -7.71
CA ARG A 274 11.05 3.25 -6.31
C ARG A 274 10.64 1.91 -5.72
N PHE A 275 11.65 1.13 -5.34
CA PHE A 275 11.53 -0.18 -4.73
C PHE A 275 11.69 -0.05 -3.20
N PRO A 276 11.14 -0.96 -2.39
CA PRO A 276 11.66 -1.18 -1.04
C PRO A 276 13.16 -1.42 -1.18
N ASP A 277 13.98 -0.62 -0.48
CA ASP A 277 15.41 -0.85 -0.52
C ASP A 277 15.69 -2.18 0.17
N ALA A 278 16.21 -3.17 -0.58
CA ALA A 278 16.45 -4.51 -0.06
C ALA A 278 17.41 -4.53 1.14
N ALA A 279 18.22 -3.46 1.34
CA ALA A 279 19.09 -3.30 2.48
C ALA A 279 18.41 -2.70 3.72
N THR A 280 17.30 -1.98 3.58
CA THR A 280 16.68 -1.21 4.69
C THR A 280 15.20 -1.50 4.94
N ASP A 281 14.50 -2.06 3.95
CA ASP A 281 13.05 -2.26 3.98
C ASP A 281 12.63 -3.73 3.89
N LEU A 282 13.54 -4.65 3.55
CA LEU A 282 13.28 -6.09 3.45
C LEU A 282 14.19 -6.89 4.37
N PHE A 283 13.60 -7.89 5.02
CA PHE A 283 14.21 -8.55 6.16
C PHE A 283 13.85 -10.03 6.18
N LYS A 284 14.83 -10.91 6.44
CA LYS A 284 14.57 -12.34 6.61
C LYS A 284 14.22 -12.66 8.06
N LEU A 285 13.05 -13.26 8.26
CA LEU A 285 12.46 -13.59 9.54
C LEU A 285 12.33 -15.12 9.69
N PRO A 286 12.95 -15.75 10.69
CA PRO A 286 12.73 -17.16 10.98
C PRO A 286 11.31 -17.37 11.53
N VAL A 287 10.60 -18.36 10.99
CA VAL A 287 9.22 -18.68 11.36
C VAL A 287 9.09 -20.18 11.60
N HIS A 288 8.49 -20.56 12.72
CA HIS A 288 8.12 -21.95 12.99
C HIS A 288 6.83 -22.30 12.25
N VAL A 289 6.84 -23.42 11.53
CA VAL A 289 5.71 -23.99 10.78
C VAL A 289 5.30 -25.28 11.49
N GLY A 290 4.44 -25.16 12.51
CA GLY A 290 4.16 -26.27 13.42
C GLY A 290 5.29 -26.49 14.43
N LYS A 291 5.39 -27.70 14.99
CA LYS A 291 6.29 -27.99 16.12
C LYS A 291 7.78 -28.06 15.76
N ASP A 292 8.10 -28.61 14.59
CA ASP A 292 9.47 -29.06 14.28
C ASP A 292 10.07 -28.44 13.02
N ILE A 293 9.27 -27.70 12.22
CA ILE A 293 9.74 -27.18 10.93
C ILE A 293 10.06 -25.70 11.07
N MET A 294 11.29 -25.34 10.75
CA MET A 294 11.73 -23.95 10.61
C MET A 294 11.74 -23.55 9.14
N GLY A 295 11.02 -22.47 8.84
CA GLY A 295 11.11 -21.80 7.55
C GLY A 295 11.51 -20.34 7.72
N SER A 296 11.50 -19.60 6.62
CA SER A 296 11.92 -18.20 6.56
C SER A 296 10.92 -17.35 5.81
N ALA A 297 10.26 -16.43 6.50
CA ALA A 297 9.50 -15.37 5.86
C ALA A 297 10.43 -14.21 5.46
N LEU A 298 10.09 -13.49 4.40
CA LEU A 298 10.54 -12.13 4.21
C LEU A 298 9.51 -11.19 4.82
N ILE A 299 9.96 -10.11 5.45
CA ILE A 299 9.10 -9.08 5.97
C ILE A 299 9.49 -7.73 5.37
N SER A 300 8.49 -6.96 4.93
CA SER A 300 8.66 -5.61 4.40
C SER A 300 7.78 -4.62 5.14
N LYS A 301 8.30 -3.41 5.36
CA LYS A 301 7.46 -2.30 5.82
C LYS A 301 6.43 -1.96 4.74
N THR A 302 5.20 -1.66 5.13
CA THR A 302 4.16 -1.23 4.17
C THR A 302 3.54 0.09 4.59
N CYS A 303 3.17 0.86 3.58
CA CYS A 303 2.38 2.07 3.73
C CYS A 303 0.90 1.70 3.62
N TRP A 304 0.16 1.87 4.72
CA TRP A 304 -1.30 1.90 4.67
C TRP A 304 -1.79 3.35 4.70
N PRO A 305 -2.83 3.69 3.92
CA PRO A 305 -3.40 5.03 3.86
C PRO A 305 -4.40 5.25 5.01
N THR A 306 -4.11 4.73 6.19
CA THR A 306 -4.91 4.90 7.40
C THR A 306 -4.50 6.19 8.13
N VAL A 307 -5.39 6.69 9.00
CA VAL A 307 -5.08 7.76 9.95
C VAL A 307 -3.92 7.27 10.84
N GLY A 308 -2.74 7.87 10.71
CA GLY A 308 -1.51 7.45 11.40
C GLY A 308 -0.47 6.74 10.53
N GLY A 309 -0.79 6.43 9.27
CA GLY A 309 0.15 5.92 8.28
C GLY A 309 1.24 6.93 7.89
N ARG A 310 2.30 6.47 7.21
CA ARG A 310 3.39 7.35 6.75
C ARG A 310 2.85 8.31 5.69
N LEU A 311 2.80 9.60 6.04
CA LEU A 311 2.43 10.68 5.12
C LEU A 311 3.24 10.59 3.84
N GLN A 312 2.54 10.46 2.72
CA GLN A 312 3.11 10.49 1.38
C GLN A 312 3.20 11.94 0.90
N PRO A 313 4.14 12.27 -0.01
CA PRO A 313 4.26 13.63 -0.55
C PRO A 313 2.96 14.21 -1.11
N ILE A 314 2.11 13.39 -1.73
CA ILE A 314 0.81 13.84 -2.26
C ILE A 314 -0.13 14.40 -1.18
N ASN A 315 0.00 13.97 0.08
CA ASN A 315 -0.87 14.42 1.18
C ASN A 315 -0.63 15.88 1.58
N LYS A 316 0.45 16.51 1.09
CA LYS A 316 0.73 17.94 1.31
C LYS A 316 -0.02 18.85 0.32
N ARG A 317 -0.78 18.28 -0.62
CA ARG A 317 -1.46 19.00 -1.70
C ARG A 317 -2.97 18.94 -1.45
N ALA A 318 -3.61 20.10 -1.28
CA ALA A 318 -5.01 20.15 -0.88
C ALA A 318 -5.96 19.63 -1.98
N TRP A 319 -5.67 19.91 -3.25
CA TRP A 319 -6.50 19.50 -4.38
C TRP A 319 -6.51 17.98 -4.60
N THR A 320 -5.39 17.29 -4.35
CA THR A 320 -5.31 15.82 -4.50
C THR A 320 -6.18 15.08 -3.49
N PHE A 321 -6.52 15.72 -2.37
CA PHE A 321 -7.50 15.19 -1.41
C PHE A 321 -8.90 15.13 -2.02
N GLN A 322 -9.31 16.16 -2.77
CA GLN A 322 -10.59 16.15 -3.49
C GLN A 322 -10.61 15.01 -4.52
N GLU A 323 -9.56 14.91 -5.35
CA GLU A 323 -9.43 13.87 -6.37
C GLU A 323 -9.53 12.45 -5.76
N SER A 324 -8.84 12.24 -4.64
CA SER A 324 -8.83 10.96 -3.91
C SER A 324 -10.14 10.63 -3.19
N LEU A 325 -10.89 11.66 -2.76
CA LEU A 325 -12.18 11.52 -2.09
C LEU A 325 -13.29 11.18 -3.10
N LEU A 326 -13.21 11.75 -4.30
CA LEU A 326 -14.21 11.58 -5.35
C LEU A 326 -14.06 10.28 -6.13
N ALA A 327 -12.85 9.73 -6.22
CA ALA A 327 -12.58 8.49 -6.92
C ALA A 327 -13.31 7.29 -6.28
N GLN A 328 -14.13 6.60 -7.07
CA GLN A 328 -14.78 5.34 -6.65
C GLN A 328 -13.76 4.23 -6.39
N ARG A 329 -12.65 4.27 -7.13
CA ARG A 329 -11.52 3.35 -7.02
C ARG A 329 -10.24 4.14 -7.19
N LEU A 330 -9.28 3.96 -6.28
CA LEU A 330 -8.02 4.69 -6.28
C LEU A 330 -6.86 3.68 -6.31
N LEU A 331 -6.10 3.67 -7.40
CA LEU A 331 -4.86 2.92 -7.53
C LEU A 331 -3.69 3.79 -7.05
N ILE A 332 -3.20 3.52 -5.85
CA ILE A 332 -2.24 4.34 -5.11
C ILE A 332 -0.85 3.73 -5.21
N PHE A 333 0.10 4.54 -5.67
CA PHE A 333 1.53 4.21 -5.73
C PHE A 333 2.26 4.91 -4.60
N THR A 334 2.49 4.18 -3.52
CA THR A 334 3.19 4.70 -2.34
C THR A 334 4.69 4.50 -2.49
N GLU A 335 5.44 4.99 -1.51
CA GLU A 335 6.87 4.76 -1.41
C GLU A 335 7.28 3.30 -1.22
N MET A 336 6.35 2.42 -0.81
CA MET A 336 6.64 1.06 -0.33
C MET A 336 5.86 -0.03 -1.07
N ASN A 337 4.65 0.28 -1.56
CA ASN A 337 3.74 -0.70 -2.16
C ASN A 337 2.67 -0.04 -3.04
N MET A 338 2.07 -0.84 -3.91
CA MET A 338 0.86 -0.50 -4.64
C MET A 338 -0.39 -0.88 -3.83
N LEU A 339 -1.45 -0.08 -3.95
CA LEU A 339 -2.74 -0.31 -3.29
C LEU A 339 -3.88 0.01 -4.25
N LEU A 340 -4.96 -0.77 -4.20
CA LEU A 340 -6.25 -0.41 -4.78
C LEU A 340 -7.26 -0.20 -3.66
N LYS A 341 -7.74 1.04 -3.52
CA LYS A 341 -8.85 1.41 -2.65
C LYS A 341 -10.15 1.40 -3.46
N CYS A 342 -11.23 0.95 -2.85
CA CYS A 342 -12.61 1.22 -3.28
C CYS A 342 -13.47 1.56 -2.04
N ASN A 343 -14.78 1.78 -2.22
CA ASN A 343 -15.68 2.10 -1.11
C ASN A 343 -15.82 0.97 -0.08
N ARG A 344 -15.61 -0.29 -0.50
CA ARG A 344 -15.64 -1.44 0.41
C ARG A 344 -14.37 -1.59 1.24
N GLY A 345 -13.23 -1.07 0.76
CA GLY A 345 -11.96 -1.16 1.46
C GLY A 345 -10.74 -1.15 0.55
N PHE A 346 -9.63 -1.65 1.07
CA PHE A 346 -8.32 -1.64 0.41
C PHE A 346 -7.85 -3.05 0.09
N HIS A 347 -7.27 -3.19 -1.09
CA HIS A 347 -6.40 -4.28 -1.49
C HIS A 347 -4.99 -3.72 -1.62
N SER A 348 -3.99 -4.43 -1.10
CA SER A 348 -2.59 -4.08 -1.31
C SER A 348 -1.98 -5.07 -2.28
N ASP A 349 -0.88 -4.73 -2.95
CA ASP A 349 -0.22 -5.67 -3.86
C ASP A 349 -0.03 -7.04 -3.18
N PRO A 350 -0.55 -8.12 -3.78
CA PRO A 350 0.00 -9.44 -3.62
C PRO A 350 1.04 -9.63 -4.73
N ALA A 351 2.22 -10.14 -4.42
CA ALA A 351 2.96 -10.80 -5.49
C ALA A 351 2.27 -12.14 -5.71
N ILE A 352 1.55 -12.24 -6.83
CA ILE A 352 0.80 -13.44 -7.22
C ILE A 352 1.69 -14.38 -8.03
N ASP A 353 1.45 -15.65 -7.73
CA ASP A 353 1.70 -16.91 -8.45
C ASP A 353 3.13 -17.36 -8.75
N ILE A 354 3.40 -18.57 -8.27
CA ILE A 354 4.09 -19.55 -9.11
C ILE A 354 3.31 -20.87 -8.99
N ASN A 355 2.96 -21.42 -10.16
CA ASN A 355 2.28 -22.70 -10.40
C ASN A 355 2.48 -23.80 -9.35
#